data_AF-A0A1M7NR22-F1
#
_entry.id   AF-A0A1M7NR22-F1
#
_cell.length_a   1.000
_cell.length_b   1.000
_cell.length_c   1.000
_cell.angle_alpha   90.00
_cell.angle_beta   90.00
_cell.angle_gamma   90.00
#
_symmetry.space_group_name_H-M   'P 1'
#
loop_
_entity.id
_entity.type
_entity.pdbx_description
1 polymer ?
#
loop_
_entity_poly.entity_id
_entity_poly.type
_entity_poly.pdbx_seq_one_letter_code
_entity_poly.pdbx_strand_id
1 'polypeptide(L)'
;MAATGKGPTGSTRAGAPDAGSRWRPARTRRQSDSHIRKLEEELDRIRSTRQADHRAMGEVQRLLRSAQDATDARSIRPWRRRAFARDAADARIRDAESRLSHLDRVSHPDEDHDVAARKRPGAWCHRKSAHIAVLQADLNRIEARHRLDPADLELAHKARVCLEAARDAVERHSFWAWWTGSDVARVEANIHEAELLLLRLVPNDELRWYGAEVITRGRHHLGPQDPRLTSLETHLQQNANVLSPEFKGLAVAVMSAANYVEETEVARVRSFRNILLATFLVTTAITVLFILSGYLMPAGLPPKLCFDPPSQTTGVVAMVCPIGSTASGSAVLLVALCGVTGATLAGAASIRHIQGTAMPYMVPVCLLMLRLPIGALSAILGLILIRGGFLPGLSALDNSAQIVAWAVAFGIGQEGLTRMIDKQGGAVLKNVHGSYRKFDTDPAGPPVAPPLPPLQRDVDPPSAG
;
A
#
# COMPACT_ATOMS: atom_id res chain seq x y z
N MET A 1 -5.39 31.36 52.61
CA MET A 1 -5.06 32.76 52.28
C MET A 1 -6.36 33.50 52.06
N ALA A 2 -6.53 34.63 52.76
CA ALA A 2 -7.79 35.33 52.98
C ALA A 2 -8.09 36.40 51.91
N ALA A 3 -9.30 36.98 52.05
CA ALA A 3 -9.81 38.25 51.51
C ALA A 3 -10.65 38.17 50.20
N THR A 4 -11.72 38.94 49.96
CA THR A 4 -12.92 39.48 50.68
C THR A 4 -13.64 40.42 49.69
N GLY A 5 -14.97 40.59 49.78
CA GLY A 5 -15.74 41.74 49.25
C GLY A 5 -16.71 41.39 48.10
N LYS A 6 -18.03 41.17 48.26
CA LYS A 6 -19.18 42.03 48.68
C LYS A 6 -19.52 43.18 47.70
N GLY A 7 -20.72 43.12 47.07
CA GLY A 7 -21.34 44.12 46.15
C GLY A 7 -21.80 45.43 46.82
N PRO A 8 -22.68 46.28 46.22
CA PRO A 8 -24.06 45.89 45.80
C PRO A 8 -24.79 46.73 44.69
N THR A 9 -25.94 46.19 44.25
CA THR A 9 -27.25 46.79 43.81
C THR A 9 -27.40 48.19 43.17
N GLY A 10 -28.23 48.26 42.11
CA GLY A 10 -29.00 49.46 41.72
C GLY A 10 -29.99 49.20 40.57
N SER A 11 -31.28 49.21 40.87
CA SER A 11 -32.42 49.07 39.93
C SER A 11 -33.16 50.40 39.84
N THR A 12 -33.54 50.86 38.64
CA THR A 12 -34.74 51.71 38.47
C THR A 12 -35.33 51.62 37.07
N ARG A 13 -36.61 51.98 36.99
CA ARG A 13 -37.68 51.52 36.10
C ARG A 13 -38.28 52.70 35.32
N ALA A 14 -38.93 52.38 34.20
CA ALA A 14 -40.10 53.04 33.59
C ALA A 14 -39.93 54.30 32.71
N GLY A 15 -40.64 54.27 31.56
CA GLY A 15 -41.11 55.47 30.85
C GLY A 15 -41.27 55.31 29.33
N ALA A 16 -42.38 54.73 28.85
CA ALA A 16 -42.87 54.91 27.47
C ALA A 16 -43.48 56.32 27.28
N PRO A 17 -43.65 56.84 26.05
CA PRO A 17 -44.92 56.60 25.34
C PRO A 17 -44.86 56.54 23.79
N ASP A 18 -46.00 56.12 23.23
CA ASP A 18 -46.46 56.02 21.85
C ASP A 18 -46.15 57.19 20.89
N ALA A 19 -45.97 56.87 19.59
CA ALA A 19 -46.79 57.39 18.49
C ALA A 19 -46.37 56.77 17.13
N GLY A 20 -47.36 56.29 16.37
CA GLY A 20 -47.17 55.45 15.21
C GLY A 20 -46.75 56.12 13.89
N SER A 21 -46.24 55.29 12.98
CA SER A 21 -46.31 55.53 11.53
C SER A 21 -46.39 54.21 10.75
N ARG A 22 -47.63 53.85 10.40
CA ARG A 22 -48.09 53.38 9.08
C ARG A 22 -47.01 52.78 8.13
N TRP A 23 -46.85 51.45 8.13
CA TRP A 23 -46.13 50.71 7.09
C TRP A 23 -47.11 50.08 6.06
N ARG A 24 -46.98 50.49 4.80
CA ARG A 24 -47.64 49.90 3.63
C ARG A 24 -46.83 48.68 3.13
N PRO A 25 -47.42 47.52 2.79
CA PRO A 25 -46.74 46.46 2.08
C PRO A 25 -47.13 46.49 0.59
N ALA A 26 -46.22 46.86 -0.32
CA ALA A 26 -46.56 46.81 -1.76
C ALA A 26 -45.39 46.60 -2.75
N ARG A 27 -44.15 46.30 -2.33
CA ARG A 27 -43.02 46.21 -3.28
C ARG A 27 -42.31 44.87 -3.41
N THR A 28 -42.55 43.89 -2.53
CA THR A 28 -41.79 42.62 -2.56
C THR A 28 -42.45 41.48 -3.33
N ARG A 29 -43.75 41.57 -3.67
CA ARG A 29 -44.43 40.53 -4.48
C ARG A 29 -44.11 40.58 -5.98
N ARG A 30 -43.93 41.78 -6.55
CA ARG A 30 -43.64 41.92 -8.00
C ARG A 30 -42.25 41.42 -8.40
N GLN A 31 -41.27 41.46 -7.50
CA GLN A 31 -39.90 41.03 -7.81
C GLN A 31 -39.77 39.49 -7.76
N SER A 32 -40.48 38.84 -6.83
CA SER A 32 -40.54 37.37 -6.76
C SER A 32 -41.24 36.77 -7.98
N ASP A 33 -42.34 37.37 -8.44
CA ASP A 33 -43.07 36.87 -9.63
C ASP A 33 -42.26 37.02 -10.93
N SER A 34 -41.34 37.99 -10.98
CA SER A 34 -40.45 38.18 -12.13
C SER A 34 -39.33 37.13 -12.21
N HIS A 35 -38.84 36.65 -11.06
CA HIS A 35 -37.83 35.59 -11.00
C HIS A 35 -38.44 34.21 -11.31
N ILE A 36 -39.66 33.95 -10.83
CA ILE A 36 -40.35 32.70 -11.11
C ILE A 36 -40.67 32.57 -12.61
N ARG A 37 -41.15 33.64 -13.25
CA ARG A 37 -41.37 33.64 -14.71
C ARG A 37 -40.09 33.45 -15.52
N LYS A 38 -38.96 33.98 -15.04
CA LYS A 38 -37.65 33.80 -15.71
C LYS A 38 -37.18 32.35 -15.65
N LEU A 39 -37.42 31.67 -14.53
CA LEU A 39 -37.10 30.26 -14.34
C LEU A 39 -38.04 29.35 -15.16
N GLU A 40 -39.32 29.69 -15.25
CA GLU A 40 -40.27 28.97 -16.11
C GLU A 40 -39.92 29.11 -17.60
N GLU A 41 -39.52 30.30 -18.06
CA GLU A 41 -39.01 30.52 -19.42
C GLU A 41 -37.70 29.79 -19.74
N GLU A 42 -36.83 29.56 -18.75
CA GLU A 42 -35.63 28.73 -18.93
C GLU A 42 -35.98 27.24 -18.96
N LEU A 43 -36.88 26.79 -18.09
CA LEU A 43 -37.34 25.40 -18.06
C LEU A 43 -38.08 25.00 -19.33
N ASP A 44 -38.89 25.89 -19.89
CA ASP A 44 -39.55 25.66 -21.17
C ASP A 44 -38.58 25.75 -22.35
N ARG A 45 -37.53 26.59 -22.27
CA ARG A 45 -36.42 26.54 -23.24
C ARG A 45 -35.70 25.19 -23.21
N ILE A 46 -35.38 24.67 -22.02
CA ILE A 46 -34.71 23.38 -21.82
C ILE A 46 -35.61 22.20 -22.25
N ARG A 47 -36.92 22.27 -22.00
CA ARG A 47 -37.85 21.26 -22.55
C ARG A 47 -37.95 21.34 -24.06
N SER A 48 -37.97 22.54 -24.64
CA SER A 48 -38.06 22.71 -26.09
C SER A 48 -36.83 22.17 -26.83
N THR A 49 -35.62 22.32 -26.26
CA THR A 49 -34.40 21.73 -26.80
C THR A 49 -34.39 20.22 -26.63
N ARG A 50 -34.82 19.69 -25.48
CA ARG A 50 -34.93 18.25 -25.26
C ARG A 50 -35.97 17.57 -26.16
N GLN A 51 -37.04 18.30 -26.49
CA GLN A 51 -38.09 17.83 -27.40
C GLN A 51 -37.67 17.96 -28.88
N ALA A 52 -36.81 18.92 -29.22
CA ALA A 52 -36.13 19.00 -30.51
C ALA A 52 -35.11 17.85 -30.68
N ASP A 53 -34.35 17.50 -29.65
CA ASP A 53 -33.43 16.36 -29.65
C ASP A 53 -34.15 15.02 -29.78
N HIS A 54 -35.28 14.83 -29.10
CA HIS A 54 -36.09 13.62 -29.29
C HIS A 54 -36.69 13.52 -30.71
N ARG A 55 -37.04 14.65 -31.34
CA ARG A 55 -37.49 14.67 -32.74
C ARG A 55 -36.34 14.38 -33.71
N ALA A 56 -35.15 14.95 -33.47
CA ALA A 56 -33.95 14.67 -34.25
C ALA A 56 -33.54 13.19 -34.13
N MET A 57 -33.60 12.62 -32.93
CA MET A 57 -33.35 11.20 -32.69
C MET A 57 -34.38 10.31 -33.41
N GLY A 58 -35.66 10.70 -33.42
CA GLY A 58 -36.71 9.99 -34.17
C GLY A 58 -36.59 10.11 -35.69
N GLU A 59 -36.00 11.20 -36.19
CA GLU A 59 -35.69 11.40 -37.61
C GLU A 59 -34.46 10.58 -38.03
N VAL A 60 -33.42 10.52 -37.19
CA VAL A 60 -32.27 9.62 -37.35
C VAL A 60 -32.71 8.15 -37.32
N GLN A 61 -33.65 7.77 -36.45
CA GLN A 61 -34.19 6.39 -36.40
C GLN A 61 -35.10 6.04 -37.60
N ARG A 62 -35.73 7.04 -38.23
CA ARG A 62 -36.45 6.86 -39.50
C ARG A 62 -35.50 6.76 -40.68
N LEU A 63 -34.43 7.57 -40.70
CA LEU A 63 -33.38 7.50 -41.71
C LEU A 63 -32.63 6.16 -41.65
N LEU A 64 -32.32 5.67 -40.44
CA LEU A 64 -31.73 4.35 -40.21
C LEU A 64 -32.63 3.20 -40.71
N ARG A 65 -33.94 3.27 -40.45
CA ARG A 65 -34.91 2.28 -40.97
C ARG A 65 -35.05 2.34 -42.50
N SER A 66 -35.11 3.55 -43.08
CA SER A 66 -35.14 3.71 -44.55
C SER A 66 -33.86 3.20 -45.22
N ALA A 67 -32.71 3.34 -44.54
CA ALA A 67 -31.43 2.82 -45.00
C ALA A 67 -31.36 1.29 -44.91
N GLN A 68 -32.01 0.69 -43.89
CA GLN A 68 -32.14 -0.77 -43.76
C GLN A 68 -33.07 -1.38 -44.81
N ASP A 69 -34.22 -0.76 -45.08
CA ASP A 69 -35.16 -1.23 -46.11
C ASP A 69 -34.60 -1.11 -47.53
N ALA A 70 -33.74 -0.11 -47.78
CA ALA A 70 -33.03 0.03 -49.05
C ALA A 70 -31.93 -1.05 -49.27
N THR A 71 -31.49 -1.74 -48.21
CA THR A 71 -30.50 -2.83 -48.29
C THR A 71 -31.10 -4.18 -48.69
N ASP A 72 -32.40 -4.40 -48.50
CA ASP A 72 -33.07 -5.68 -48.81
C ASP A 72 -33.61 -5.75 -50.25
N ALA A 73 -33.72 -4.63 -50.95
CA ALA A 73 -34.23 -4.57 -52.31
C ALA A 73 -33.17 -4.14 -53.34
N ARG A 74 -32.17 -5.00 -53.60
CA ARG A 74 -31.58 -5.17 -54.95
C ARG A 74 -30.54 -6.28 -55.01
N SER A 75 -30.91 -7.34 -55.71
CA SER A 75 -30.01 -8.36 -56.24
C SER A 75 -29.07 -7.76 -57.30
N ILE A 76 -27.92 -8.42 -57.46
CA ILE A 76 -26.86 -8.27 -58.47
C ILE A 76 -25.65 -7.38 -58.05
N ARG A 77 -24.47 -8.03 -58.11
CA ARG A 77 -23.08 -7.65 -57.70
C ARG A 77 -22.64 -6.25 -58.20
N PRO A 78 -21.76 -5.47 -57.52
CA PRO A 78 -20.38 -5.86 -57.17
C PRO A 78 -19.86 -5.41 -55.78
N TRP A 79 -19.15 -6.31 -55.09
CA TRP A 79 -18.80 -6.25 -53.67
C TRP A 79 -17.54 -5.45 -53.31
N ARG A 80 -16.82 -4.85 -54.27
CA ARG A 80 -15.53 -4.17 -53.99
C ARG A 80 -15.58 -2.67 -53.68
N ARG A 81 -16.68 -1.95 -53.99
CA ARG A 81 -16.83 -0.52 -53.61
C ARG A 81 -17.61 -0.30 -52.31
N ARG A 82 -18.39 -1.28 -51.85
CA ARG A 82 -19.24 -1.15 -50.64
C ARG A 82 -18.49 -1.43 -49.34
N ALA A 83 -17.42 -2.24 -49.36
CA ALA A 83 -16.58 -2.49 -48.19
C ALA A 83 -15.88 -1.20 -47.73
N PHE A 84 -15.25 -0.47 -48.64
CA PHE A 84 -14.58 0.80 -48.34
C PHE A 84 -15.53 1.91 -47.83
N ALA A 85 -16.77 1.94 -48.31
CA ALA A 85 -17.75 2.93 -47.86
C ALA A 85 -18.33 2.61 -46.48
N ARG A 86 -18.47 1.32 -46.13
CA ARG A 86 -18.86 0.88 -44.78
C ARG A 86 -17.76 1.14 -43.76
N ASP A 87 -16.51 0.82 -44.08
CA ASP A 87 -15.39 1.06 -43.15
C ASP A 87 -15.20 2.56 -42.86
N ALA A 88 -15.40 3.42 -43.86
CA ALA A 88 -15.33 4.87 -43.69
C ALA A 88 -16.51 5.46 -42.89
N ALA A 89 -17.70 4.86 -43.00
CA ALA A 89 -18.86 5.27 -42.21
C ALA A 89 -18.72 4.82 -40.74
N ASP A 90 -18.27 3.58 -40.51
CA ASP A 90 -18.04 3.03 -39.17
C ASP A 90 -16.90 3.74 -38.45
N ALA A 91 -15.86 4.20 -39.17
CA ALA A 91 -14.82 5.05 -38.60
C ALA A 91 -15.35 6.42 -38.13
N ARG A 92 -16.26 7.04 -38.90
CA ARG A 92 -16.88 8.32 -38.54
C ARG A 92 -17.87 8.22 -37.40
N ILE A 93 -18.60 7.10 -37.31
CA ILE A 93 -19.51 6.82 -36.19
C ILE A 93 -18.70 6.62 -34.90
N ARG A 94 -17.61 5.86 -34.94
CA ARG A 94 -16.72 5.68 -33.79
C ARG A 94 -16.03 6.98 -33.35
N ASP A 95 -15.64 7.84 -34.29
CA ASP A 95 -15.10 9.18 -33.98
C ASP A 95 -16.17 10.11 -33.39
N ALA A 96 -17.42 10.03 -33.87
CA ALA A 96 -18.53 10.80 -33.32
C ALA A 96 -18.94 10.31 -31.91
N GLU A 97 -18.95 8.99 -31.66
CA GLU A 97 -19.19 8.39 -30.35
C GLU A 97 -18.07 8.71 -29.35
N SER A 98 -16.80 8.72 -29.80
CA SER A 98 -15.68 9.14 -28.95
C SER A 98 -15.80 10.62 -28.57
N ARG A 99 -16.19 11.48 -29.51
CA ARG A 99 -16.40 12.92 -29.27
C ARG A 99 -17.61 13.20 -28.38
N LEU A 100 -18.70 12.47 -28.54
CA LEU A 100 -19.88 12.58 -27.68
C LEU A 100 -19.59 12.11 -26.24
N SER A 101 -18.91 10.97 -26.07
CA SER A 101 -18.48 10.50 -24.76
C SER A 101 -17.45 11.42 -24.08
N HIS A 102 -16.63 12.12 -24.87
CA HIS A 102 -15.70 13.13 -24.37
C HIS A 102 -16.40 14.45 -23.98
N LEU A 103 -17.53 14.80 -24.61
CA LEU A 103 -18.32 15.99 -24.29
C LEU A 103 -19.27 15.79 -23.10
N ASP A 104 -19.84 14.59 -22.95
CA ASP A 104 -20.72 14.24 -21.83
C ASP A 104 -19.94 14.22 -20.49
N ARG A 105 -18.67 13.77 -20.54
CA ARG A 105 -17.76 13.67 -19.39
C ARG A 105 -17.29 15.03 -18.84
N VAL A 106 -17.39 16.11 -19.61
CA VAL A 106 -16.94 17.46 -19.21
C VAL A 106 -17.98 18.21 -18.37
N SER A 107 -19.22 17.70 -18.26
CA SER A 107 -20.36 18.45 -17.70
C SER A 107 -20.80 18.08 -16.27
N HIS A 108 -20.21 17.05 -15.63
CA HIS A 108 -20.61 16.64 -14.27
C HIS A 108 -19.45 16.78 -13.24
N PRO A 109 -19.54 17.70 -12.25
CA PRO A 109 -18.43 17.96 -11.32
C PRO A 109 -18.17 16.89 -10.24
N ASP A 110 -18.81 15.73 -10.26
CA ASP A 110 -18.75 14.77 -9.12
C ASP A 110 -18.98 13.29 -9.53
N GLU A 111 -18.69 12.91 -10.78
CA GLU A 111 -18.85 11.52 -11.26
C GLU A 111 -17.65 10.61 -10.98
N ASP A 112 -16.47 11.16 -10.69
CA ASP A 112 -15.21 10.39 -10.57
C ASP A 112 -15.14 9.51 -9.28
N HIS A 113 -16.20 9.45 -8.47
CA HIS A 113 -16.28 8.64 -7.24
C HIS A 113 -15.17 8.95 -6.22
N ASP A 114 -14.70 10.20 -6.17
CA ASP A 114 -13.37 10.57 -5.67
C ASP A 114 -13.10 10.37 -4.18
N VAL A 115 -14.11 10.13 -3.34
CA VAL A 115 -13.90 10.16 -1.88
C VAL A 115 -14.34 8.91 -1.15
N ALA A 116 -14.83 7.90 -1.87
CA ALA A 116 -15.51 6.79 -1.21
C ALA A 116 -14.88 5.45 -1.57
N ALA A 117 -13.83 5.06 -0.85
CA ALA A 117 -13.50 3.64 -0.68
C ALA A 117 -14.64 2.97 0.12
N ARG A 118 -15.80 2.76 -0.51
CA ARG A 118 -17.06 2.35 0.15
C ARG A 118 -16.99 0.93 0.70
N LYS A 119 -16.04 0.11 0.23
CA LYS A 119 -16.09 -1.36 0.35
C LYS A 119 -14.94 -2.01 1.14
N ARG A 120 -13.80 -1.33 1.38
CA ARG A 120 -12.67 -1.88 2.19
C ARG A 120 -12.35 -1.00 3.41
N PRO A 121 -12.46 -1.50 4.65
CA PRO A 121 -12.17 -0.75 5.88
C PRO A 121 -10.66 -0.64 6.20
N GLY A 122 -9.79 -0.65 5.19
CA GLY A 122 -8.34 -0.61 5.40
C GLY A 122 -7.78 0.82 5.34
N ALA A 123 -7.05 1.26 6.37
CA ALA A 123 -6.42 2.59 6.40
C ALA A 123 -5.51 2.87 5.19
N TRP A 124 -4.88 1.84 4.61
CA TRP A 124 -4.13 1.96 3.35
C TRP A 124 -5.04 2.26 2.15
N CYS A 125 -6.20 1.61 2.03
CA CYS A 125 -7.14 1.84 0.92
C CYS A 125 -7.62 3.29 0.92
N HIS A 126 -7.97 3.82 2.09
CA HIS A 126 -8.40 5.22 2.22
C HIS A 126 -7.31 6.23 1.85
N ARG A 127 -6.05 5.97 2.23
CA ARG A 127 -4.93 6.86 1.86
C ARG A 127 -4.64 6.83 0.37
N LYS A 128 -4.63 5.65 -0.25
CA LYS A 128 -4.40 5.53 -1.70
C LYS A 128 -5.59 6.04 -2.51
N SER A 129 -6.83 5.85 -2.05
CA SER A 129 -7.99 6.46 -2.72
C SER A 129 -7.96 7.99 -2.66
N ALA A 130 -7.59 8.57 -1.51
CA ALA A 130 -7.43 10.02 -1.40
C ALA A 130 -6.31 10.55 -2.31
N HIS A 131 -5.21 9.82 -2.44
CA HIS A 131 -4.13 10.17 -3.36
C HIS A 131 -4.57 10.11 -4.83
N ILE A 132 -5.28 9.05 -5.23
CA ILE A 132 -5.86 8.91 -6.58
C ILE A 132 -6.78 10.10 -6.89
N ALA A 133 -7.59 10.53 -5.92
CA ALA A 133 -8.48 11.68 -6.09
C ALA A 133 -7.74 13.00 -6.29
N VAL A 134 -6.63 13.21 -5.59
CA VAL A 134 -5.76 14.40 -5.79
C VAL A 134 -5.19 14.39 -7.20
N LEU A 135 -4.66 13.24 -7.67
CA LEU A 135 -4.12 13.11 -9.02
C LEU A 135 -5.20 13.30 -10.10
N GLN A 136 -6.42 12.82 -9.86
CA GLN A 136 -7.55 13.04 -10.75
C GLN A 136 -7.93 14.53 -10.81
N ALA A 137 -7.96 15.22 -9.68
CA ALA A 137 -8.21 16.66 -9.63
C ALA A 137 -7.13 17.47 -10.37
N ASP A 138 -5.87 17.07 -10.26
CA ASP A 138 -4.77 17.68 -11.02
C ASP A 138 -4.92 17.44 -12.53
N LEU A 139 -5.29 16.23 -12.94
CA LEU A 139 -5.58 15.93 -14.36
C LEU A 139 -6.72 16.79 -14.89
N ASN A 140 -7.84 16.84 -14.17
CA ASN A 140 -9.02 17.62 -14.55
C ASN A 140 -8.68 19.12 -14.63
N ARG A 141 -7.85 19.64 -13.72
CA ARG A 141 -7.34 21.02 -13.76
C ARG A 141 -6.54 21.29 -15.03
N ILE A 142 -5.63 20.40 -15.39
CA ILE A 142 -4.77 20.53 -16.58
C ILE A 142 -5.63 20.53 -17.86
N GLU A 143 -6.57 19.60 -17.98
CA GLU A 143 -7.50 19.51 -19.12
C GLU A 143 -8.41 20.73 -19.24
N ALA A 144 -8.87 21.31 -18.12
CA ALA A 144 -9.74 22.48 -18.14
C ALA A 144 -9.01 23.79 -18.47
N ARG A 145 -7.75 23.93 -18.05
CA ARG A 145 -6.99 25.19 -18.18
C ARG A 145 -6.30 25.34 -19.54
N HIS A 146 -5.92 24.23 -20.18
CA HIS A 146 -5.14 24.26 -21.42
C HIS A 146 -5.84 23.56 -22.58
N ARG A 147 -5.75 24.19 -23.76
CA ARG A 147 -5.94 23.45 -25.02
C ARG A 147 -4.72 22.55 -25.20
N LEU A 148 -4.90 21.28 -24.84
CA LEU A 148 -3.89 20.25 -24.99
C LEU A 148 -3.65 19.99 -26.48
N ASP A 149 -2.37 19.83 -26.84
CA ASP A 149 -1.99 19.35 -28.16
C ASP A 149 -2.42 17.88 -28.32
N PRO A 150 -2.56 17.35 -29.55
CA PRO A 150 -3.02 15.97 -29.75
C PRO A 150 -2.12 14.92 -29.08
N ALA A 151 -0.82 15.19 -28.94
CA ALA A 151 0.09 14.31 -28.19
C ALA A 151 -0.16 14.36 -26.67
N ASP A 152 -0.47 15.53 -26.12
CA ASP A 152 -0.76 15.70 -24.70
C ASP A 152 -2.16 15.14 -24.35
N LEU A 153 -3.10 15.17 -25.29
CA LEU A 153 -4.40 14.49 -25.16
C LEU A 153 -4.24 12.97 -24.99
N GLU A 154 -3.31 12.36 -25.73
CA GLU A 154 -3.03 10.92 -25.60
C GLU A 154 -2.42 10.59 -24.22
N LEU A 155 -1.50 11.43 -23.72
CA LEU A 155 -0.93 11.30 -22.38
C LEU A 155 -2.00 11.48 -21.29
N ALA A 156 -2.89 12.46 -21.42
CA ALA A 156 -3.99 12.70 -20.50
C ALA A 156 -4.97 11.52 -20.48
N HIS A 157 -5.31 10.99 -21.66
CA HIS A 157 -6.13 9.78 -21.77
C HIS A 157 -5.46 8.59 -21.07
N LYS A 158 -4.16 8.39 -21.28
CA LYS A 158 -3.40 7.32 -20.61
C LYS A 158 -3.38 7.48 -19.09
N ALA A 159 -3.19 8.70 -18.60
CA ALA A 159 -3.21 9.00 -17.17
C ALA A 159 -4.56 8.64 -16.55
N ARG A 160 -5.66 8.98 -17.23
CA ARG A 160 -7.02 8.61 -16.81
C ARG A 160 -7.20 7.09 -16.72
N VAL A 161 -6.78 6.34 -17.73
CA VAL A 161 -6.85 4.87 -17.73
C VAL A 161 -6.06 4.26 -16.56
N CYS A 162 -4.89 4.82 -16.23
CA CYS A 162 -4.11 4.39 -15.07
C CYS A 162 -4.85 4.68 -13.75
N LEU A 163 -5.40 5.89 -13.57
CA LEU A 163 -6.17 6.25 -12.36
C LEU A 163 -7.42 5.38 -12.20
N GLU A 164 -8.16 5.11 -13.27
CA GLU A 164 -9.29 4.17 -13.28
C GLU A 164 -8.85 2.75 -12.89
N ALA A 165 -7.76 2.25 -13.49
CA ALA A 165 -7.21 0.93 -13.17
C ALA A 165 -6.71 0.80 -11.72
N ALA A 166 -6.23 1.90 -11.13
CA ALA A 166 -5.88 2.00 -9.72
C ALA A 166 -7.13 1.99 -8.83
N ARG A 167 -8.16 2.78 -9.16
CA ARG A 167 -9.45 2.84 -8.44
C ARG A 167 -10.12 1.46 -8.41
N ASP A 168 -10.19 0.79 -9.55
CA ASP A 168 -10.70 -0.57 -9.67
C ASP A 168 -9.94 -1.58 -8.80
N ALA A 169 -8.61 -1.45 -8.71
CA ALA A 169 -7.78 -2.32 -7.89
C ALA A 169 -7.94 -2.07 -6.39
N VAL A 170 -8.21 -0.82 -5.97
CA VAL A 170 -8.56 -0.49 -4.58
C VAL A 170 -9.92 -1.09 -4.20
N GLU A 171 -10.90 -1.05 -5.10
CA GLU A 171 -12.27 -1.53 -4.83
C GLU A 171 -12.43 -3.05 -4.94
N ARG A 172 -11.51 -3.73 -5.62
CA ARG A 172 -11.63 -5.16 -5.88
C ARG A 172 -11.73 -5.99 -4.60
N HIS A 173 -12.77 -6.81 -4.53
CA HIS A 173 -13.03 -7.71 -3.41
C HIS A 173 -12.65 -9.15 -3.77
N SER A 174 -11.35 -9.46 -3.69
CA SER A 174 -10.87 -10.83 -3.85
C SER A 174 -9.99 -11.24 -2.68
N PHE A 175 -10.41 -12.30 -1.98
CA PHE A 175 -9.63 -12.93 -0.91
C PHE A 175 -8.26 -13.41 -1.42
N TRP A 176 -8.21 -13.97 -2.63
CA TRP A 176 -6.96 -14.39 -3.28
C TRP A 176 -6.06 -13.22 -3.63
N ALA A 177 -6.62 -12.10 -4.07
CA ALA A 177 -5.84 -10.89 -4.38
C ALA A 177 -5.32 -10.21 -3.11
N TRP A 178 -6.06 -10.30 -2.00
CA TRP A 178 -5.59 -9.91 -0.67
C TRP A 178 -4.42 -10.78 -0.20
N TRP A 179 -4.57 -12.11 -0.29
CA TRP A 179 -3.53 -13.07 0.11
C TRP A 179 -2.26 -12.93 -0.73
N THR A 180 -2.39 -12.73 -2.04
CA THR A 180 -1.23 -12.55 -2.93
C THR A 180 -0.64 -11.15 -2.81
N GLY A 181 -1.43 -10.13 -2.50
CA GLY A 181 -1.00 -8.73 -2.46
C GLY A 181 -0.83 -8.10 -3.85
N SER A 182 -1.44 -8.70 -4.88
CA SER A 182 -1.36 -8.23 -6.27
C SER A 182 -2.09 -6.90 -6.49
N ASP A 183 -3.21 -6.69 -5.79
CA ASP A 183 -3.99 -5.45 -5.94
C ASP A 183 -3.20 -4.23 -5.44
N VAL A 184 -2.49 -4.38 -4.32
CA VAL A 184 -1.63 -3.30 -3.78
C VAL A 184 -0.57 -2.91 -4.81
N ALA A 185 0.15 -3.89 -5.37
CA ALA A 185 1.16 -3.62 -6.39
C ALA A 185 0.57 -2.99 -7.66
N ARG A 186 -0.63 -3.43 -8.06
CA ARG A 186 -1.35 -2.84 -9.20
C ARG A 186 -1.74 -1.39 -8.92
N VAL A 187 -2.21 -1.06 -7.72
CA VAL A 187 -2.53 0.31 -7.32
C VAL A 187 -1.28 1.18 -7.36
N GLU A 188 -0.17 0.75 -6.74
CA GLU A 188 1.09 1.51 -6.72
C GLU A 188 1.61 1.76 -8.14
N ALA A 189 1.72 0.73 -8.97
CA ALA A 189 2.26 0.87 -10.32
C ALA A 189 1.41 1.82 -11.19
N ASN A 190 0.09 1.79 -11.08
CA ASN A 190 -0.78 2.69 -11.84
C ASN A 190 -0.75 4.13 -11.30
N ILE A 191 -0.61 4.32 -9.99
CA ILE A 191 -0.40 5.65 -9.40
C ILE A 191 0.92 6.24 -9.88
N HIS A 192 2.02 5.48 -9.79
CA HIS A 192 3.34 5.92 -10.24
C HIS A 192 3.35 6.31 -11.72
N GLU A 193 2.71 5.50 -12.56
CA GLU A 193 2.59 5.82 -13.99
C GLU A 193 1.78 7.10 -14.20
N ALA A 194 0.65 7.27 -13.50
CA ALA A 194 -0.16 8.49 -13.56
C ALA A 194 0.63 9.73 -13.11
N GLU A 195 1.43 9.63 -12.05
CA GLU A 195 2.28 10.73 -11.58
C GLU A 195 3.34 11.14 -12.60
N LEU A 196 3.95 10.17 -13.28
CA LEU A 196 4.92 10.44 -14.34
C LEU A 196 4.25 11.12 -15.55
N LEU A 197 3.05 10.67 -15.92
CA LEU A 197 2.26 11.27 -17.00
C LEU A 197 1.81 12.70 -16.63
N LEU A 198 1.34 12.92 -15.41
CA LEU A 198 0.98 14.25 -14.92
C LEU A 198 2.19 15.19 -14.92
N LEU A 199 3.34 14.74 -14.43
CA LEU A 199 4.57 15.53 -14.48
C LEU A 199 4.99 15.88 -15.91
N ARG A 200 4.71 15.02 -16.89
CA ARG A 200 4.93 15.30 -18.32
C ARG A 200 3.90 16.29 -18.89
N LEU A 201 2.69 16.31 -18.38
CA LEU A 201 1.60 17.21 -18.81
C LEU A 201 1.65 18.60 -18.17
N VAL A 202 2.29 18.73 -17.00
CA VAL A 202 2.37 20.01 -16.28
C VAL A 202 2.99 21.10 -17.16
N PRO A 203 2.33 22.27 -17.29
CA PRO A 203 2.85 23.37 -18.09
C PRO A 203 4.07 24.03 -17.42
N ASN A 204 4.89 24.68 -18.25
CA ASN A 204 6.20 25.21 -17.85
C ASN A 204 6.14 26.30 -16.75
N ASP A 205 5.01 26.98 -16.61
CA ASP A 205 4.77 28.01 -15.59
C ASP A 205 4.48 27.42 -14.21
N GLU A 206 3.86 26.24 -14.15
CA GLU A 206 3.56 25.52 -12.91
C GLU A 206 4.71 24.59 -12.46
N LEU A 207 5.59 24.20 -13.38
CA LEU A 207 6.71 23.29 -13.13
C LEU A 207 7.61 23.71 -11.95
N ARG A 208 7.73 25.02 -11.71
CA ARG A 208 8.55 25.61 -10.64
C ARG A 208 8.33 25.01 -9.25
N TRP A 209 7.12 24.53 -8.95
CA TRP A 209 6.77 24.01 -7.63
C TRP A 209 6.99 22.50 -7.47
N TYR A 210 7.12 21.76 -8.58
CA TYR A 210 7.28 20.30 -8.56
C TYR A 210 8.70 19.85 -8.18
N GLY A 211 9.70 20.73 -8.28
CA GLY A 211 11.10 20.39 -7.97
C GLY A 211 11.30 19.89 -6.53
N ALA A 212 10.62 20.51 -5.57
CA ALA A 212 10.72 20.14 -4.16
C ALA A 212 10.10 18.75 -3.87
N GLU A 213 9.00 18.41 -4.54
CA GLU A 213 8.36 17.10 -4.41
C GLU A 213 9.25 16.00 -4.99
N VAL A 214 9.78 16.21 -6.21
CA VAL A 214 10.65 15.25 -6.89
C VAL A 214 11.93 15.01 -6.09
N ILE A 215 12.58 16.05 -5.56
CA ILE A 215 13.76 15.88 -4.71
C ILE A 215 13.42 15.11 -3.45
N THR A 216 12.32 15.45 -2.76
CA THR A 216 11.94 14.79 -1.51
C THR A 216 11.75 13.29 -1.72
N ARG A 217 11.04 12.88 -2.77
CA ARG A 217 10.89 11.46 -3.12
C ARG A 217 12.20 10.82 -3.56
N GLY A 218 12.96 11.54 -4.38
CA GLY A 218 14.30 11.14 -4.80
C GLY A 218 15.20 10.84 -3.61
N ARG A 219 15.32 11.73 -2.63
CA ARG A 219 16.12 11.53 -1.41
C ARG A 219 15.63 10.39 -0.52
N HIS A 220 14.31 10.12 -0.54
CA HIS A 220 13.74 9.08 0.28
C HIS A 220 14.06 7.67 -0.25
N HIS A 221 14.03 7.46 -1.57
CA HIS A 221 14.23 6.14 -2.17
C HIS A 221 15.55 5.97 -2.92
N LEU A 222 16.13 7.03 -3.47
CA LEU A 222 17.44 6.99 -4.12
C LEU A 222 18.53 7.25 -3.09
N GLY A 223 19.64 6.52 -3.21
CA GLY A 223 20.81 6.75 -2.38
C GLY A 223 21.43 8.13 -2.65
N PRO A 224 22.18 8.70 -1.69
CA PRO A 224 22.79 10.04 -1.83
C PRO A 224 23.85 10.15 -2.93
N GLN A 225 24.23 9.03 -3.56
CA GLN A 225 25.22 8.98 -4.64
C GLN A 225 24.58 8.77 -6.03
N ASP A 226 23.24 8.79 -6.15
CA ASP A 226 22.61 8.69 -7.46
C ASP A 226 22.98 9.91 -8.32
N PRO A 227 23.58 9.71 -9.51
CA PRO A 227 24.06 10.82 -10.33
C PRO A 227 22.92 11.69 -10.86
N ARG A 228 21.72 11.14 -11.06
CA ARG A 228 20.55 11.87 -11.56
C ARG A 228 19.99 12.77 -10.47
N LEU A 229 19.88 12.26 -9.25
CA LEU A 229 19.43 13.03 -8.10
C LEU A 229 20.41 14.18 -7.79
N THR A 230 21.71 13.88 -7.73
CA THR A 230 22.75 14.88 -7.45
C THR A 230 22.76 15.99 -8.50
N SER A 231 22.59 15.64 -9.78
CA SER A 231 22.49 16.60 -10.87
C SER A 231 21.26 17.50 -10.74
N LEU A 232 20.10 16.92 -10.40
CA LEU A 232 18.86 17.67 -10.19
C LEU A 232 18.95 18.60 -8.97
N GLU A 233 19.56 18.14 -7.87
CA GLU A 233 19.75 18.94 -6.66
C GLU A 233 20.69 20.12 -6.89
N THR A 234 21.81 19.88 -7.56
CA THR A 234 22.78 20.94 -7.90
C THR A 234 22.11 22.02 -8.73
N HIS A 235 21.29 21.62 -9.72
CA HIS A 235 20.57 22.56 -10.56
C HIS A 235 19.52 23.36 -9.80
N LEU A 236 18.75 22.70 -8.92
CA LEU A 236 17.74 23.39 -8.11
C LEU A 236 18.39 24.37 -7.14
N GLN A 237 19.53 24.03 -6.54
CA GLN A 237 20.29 24.96 -5.68
C GLN A 237 20.77 26.19 -6.47
N GLN A 238 21.21 26.02 -7.72
CA GLN A 238 21.68 27.11 -8.57
C GLN A 238 20.55 28.02 -9.06
N ASN A 239 19.31 27.52 -9.15
CA ASN A 239 18.15 28.24 -9.69
C ASN A 239 17.11 28.59 -8.63
N ALA A 240 17.56 28.93 -7.41
CA ALA A 240 16.69 29.35 -6.31
C ALA A 240 15.54 28.36 -6.00
N ASN A 241 15.80 27.06 -6.12
CA ASN A 241 14.86 25.94 -5.98
C ASN A 241 13.70 25.94 -6.99
N VAL A 242 13.88 26.55 -8.16
CA VAL A 242 12.89 26.54 -9.26
C VAL A 242 13.27 25.51 -10.31
N LEU A 243 12.34 24.62 -10.63
CA LEU A 243 12.53 23.63 -11.70
C LEU A 243 12.28 24.27 -13.07
N SER A 244 13.32 24.38 -13.90
CA SER A 244 13.21 24.94 -15.25
C SER A 244 12.73 23.89 -16.29
N PRO A 245 12.06 24.32 -17.37
CA PRO A 245 11.49 23.41 -18.39
C PRO A 245 12.49 22.45 -19.03
N GLU A 246 13.72 22.89 -19.21
CA GLU A 246 14.80 22.10 -19.82
C GLU A 246 15.20 20.89 -18.96
N PHE A 247 15.01 20.95 -17.63
CA PHE A 247 15.28 19.85 -16.69
C PHE A 247 14.04 19.02 -16.35
N LYS A 248 12.89 19.29 -16.98
CA LYS A 248 11.69 18.48 -16.83
C LYS A 248 11.95 17.01 -17.13
N GLY A 249 12.74 16.72 -18.18
CA GLY A 249 13.16 15.36 -18.51
C GLY A 249 14.00 14.68 -17.41
N LEU A 250 14.91 15.44 -16.77
CA LEU A 250 15.69 14.95 -15.64
C LEU A 250 14.82 14.70 -14.41
N ALA A 251 13.88 15.60 -14.12
CA ALA A 251 12.92 15.41 -13.02
C ALA A 251 12.06 14.16 -13.21
N VAL A 252 11.54 13.93 -14.42
CA VAL A 252 10.83 12.69 -14.77
C VAL A 252 11.73 11.46 -14.60
N ALA A 253 13.00 11.55 -15.02
CA ALA A 253 13.94 10.44 -14.85
C ALA A 253 14.23 10.13 -13.37
N VAL A 254 14.40 11.14 -12.52
CA VAL A 254 14.58 11.00 -11.07
C VAL A 254 13.32 10.40 -10.44
N MET A 255 12.14 10.93 -10.76
CA MET A 255 10.87 10.40 -10.25
C MET A 255 10.66 8.94 -10.65
N SER A 256 10.92 8.59 -11.92
CA SER A 256 10.78 7.22 -12.40
C SER A 256 11.74 6.25 -11.70
N ALA A 257 12.97 6.69 -11.41
CA ALA A 257 13.94 5.90 -10.68
C ALA A 257 13.52 5.71 -9.22
N ALA A 258 13.01 6.76 -8.57
CA ALA A 258 12.50 6.68 -7.21
C ALA A 258 11.31 5.71 -7.10
N ASN A 259 10.34 5.84 -8.00
CA ASN A 259 9.16 4.97 -8.05
C ASN A 259 9.55 3.50 -8.30
N TYR A 260 10.52 3.23 -9.18
CA TYR A 260 11.04 1.88 -9.39
C TYR A 260 11.68 1.31 -8.12
N VAL A 261 12.48 2.09 -7.40
CA VAL A 261 13.09 1.63 -6.14
C VAL A 261 12.01 1.34 -5.10
N GLU A 262 11.03 2.23 -4.92
CA GLU A 262 9.88 2.01 -4.04
C GLU A 262 9.15 0.70 -4.37
N GLU A 263 8.87 0.43 -5.65
CA GLU A 263 8.25 -0.83 -6.09
C GLU A 263 9.07 -2.07 -5.71
N THR A 264 10.41 -2.00 -5.81
CA THR A 264 11.27 -3.12 -5.39
C THR A 264 11.28 -3.33 -3.87
N GLU A 265 11.15 -2.26 -3.08
CA GLU A 265 11.02 -2.34 -1.63
C GLU A 265 9.70 -3.01 -1.25
N VAL A 266 8.60 -2.56 -1.86
CA VAL A 266 7.27 -3.16 -1.70
C VAL A 266 7.25 -4.64 -2.12
N ALA A 267 7.90 -4.99 -3.24
CA ALA A 267 8.01 -6.37 -3.70
C ALA A 267 8.78 -7.26 -2.72
N ARG A 268 9.86 -6.75 -2.10
CA ARG A 268 10.60 -7.47 -1.05
C ARG A 268 9.74 -7.74 0.18
N VAL A 269 8.99 -6.73 0.64
CA VAL A 269 8.06 -6.88 1.78
C VAL A 269 6.99 -7.94 1.48
N ARG A 270 6.45 -7.94 0.25
CA ARG A 270 5.48 -8.95 -0.19
C ARG A 270 6.07 -10.36 -0.23
N SER A 271 7.25 -10.53 -0.82
CA SER A 271 7.93 -11.84 -0.88
C SER A 271 8.17 -12.37 0.53
N PHE A 272 8.66 -11.52 1.44
CA PHE A 272 8.84 -11.86 2.83
C PHE A 272 7.54 -12.29 3.50
N ARG A 273 6.44 -11.56 3.33
CA ARG A 273 5.11 -11.96 3.83
C ARG A 273 4.69 -13.33 3.30
N ASN A 274 4.86 -13.60 2.01
CA ASN A 274 4.48 -14.88 1.42
C ASN A 274 5.31 -16.04 1.97
N ILE A 275 6.62 -15.83 2.15
CA ILE A 275 7.50 -16.80 2.80
C ILE A 275 7.02 -17.06 4.23
N LEU A 276 6.74 -16.02 5.01
CA LEU A 276 6.22 -16.16 6.38
C LEU A 276 4.92 -16.93 6.45
N LEU A 277 3.97 -16.67 5.54
CA LEU A 277 2.70 -17.39 5.47
C LEU A 277 2.91 -18.85 5.07
N ALA A 278 3.79 -19.13 4.11
CA ALA A 278 4.14 -20.49 3.72
C ALA A 278 4.78 -21.25 4.89
N THR A 279 5.74 -20.65 5.60
CA THR A 279 6.33 -21.23 6.80
C THR A 279 5.28 -21.47 7.87
N PHE A 280 4.38 -20.51 8.11
CA PHE A 280 3.28 -20.68 9.08
C PHE A 280 2.41 -21.88 8.73
N LEU A 281 2.00 -22.03 7.47
CA LEU A 281 1.19 -23.16 7.02
C LEU A 281 1.92 -24.49 7.19
N VAL A 282 3.20 -24.56 6.81
CA VAL A 282 4.03 -25.77 6.95
C VAL A 282 4.23 -26.13 8.43
N THR A 283 4.64 -25.19 9.26
CA THR A 283 4.86 -25.40 10.70
C THR A 283 3.56 -25.78 11.40
N THR A 284 2.44 -25.17 11.04
CA THR A 284 1.11 -25.53 11.57
C THR A 284 0.72 -26.94 11.14
N ALA A 285 0.92 -27.30 9.87
CA ALA A 285 0.65 -28.65 9.39
C ALA A 285 1.48 -29.70 10.13
N ILE A 286 2.77 -29.43 10.38
CA ILE A 286 3.64 -30.30 11.18
C ILE A 286 3.10 -30.41 12.62
N THR A 287 2.73 -29.29 13.23
CA THR A 287 2.16 -29.27 14.60
C THR A 287 0.90 -30.12 14.69
N VAL A 288 -0.02 -29.93 13.75
CA VAL A 288 -1.26 -30.71 13.65
C VAL A 288 -0.95 -32.19 13.45
N LEU A 289 0.04 -32.52 12.62
CA LEU A 289 0.46 -33.90 12.40
C LEU A 289 1.01 -34.54 13.69
N PHE A 290 1.81 -33.83 14.48
CA PHE A 290 2.26 -34.30 15.80
C PHE A 290 1.06 -34.57 16.74
N ILE A 291 0.13 -33.62 16.84
CA ILE A 291 -1.07 -33.77 17.67
C ILE A 291 -1.88 -34.98 17.21
N LEU A 292 -2.16 -35.07 15.91
CA LEU A 292 -2.95 -36.15 15.32
C LEU A 292 -2.26 -37.51 15.46
N SER A 293 -0.93 -37.57 15.31
CA SER A 293 -0.14 -38.78 15.54
C SER A 293 -0.26 -39.29 16.99
N GLY A 294 -0.43 -38.39 17.96
CA GLY A 294 -0.69 -38.75 19.36
C GLY A 294 -2.02 -39.48 19.57
N TYR A 295 -3.02 -39.22 18.72
CA TYR A 295 -4.31 -39.91 18.77
C TYR A 295 -4.35 -41.16 17.88
N LEU A 296 -3.71 -41.12 16.70
CA LEU A 296 -3.69 -42.24 15.75
C LEU A 296 -2.73 -43.35 16.18
N MET A 297 -1.59 -43.00 16.80
CA MET A 297 -0.54 -43.93 17.20
C MET A 297 -0.25 -43.77 18.71
N PRO A 298 -1.12 -44.30 19.59
CA PRO A 298 -0.99 -44.13 21.04
C PRO A 298 0.31 -44.73 21.62
N ALA A 299 0.92 -45.71 20.93
CA ALA A 299 2.19 -46.32 21.33
C ALA A 299 3.45 -45.54 20.86
N GLY A 300 3.30 -44.51 20.03
CA GLY A 300 4.43 -43.79 19.43
C GLY A 300 4.87 -42.57 20.24
N LEU A 301 4.20 -41.44 20.01
CA LEU A 301 4.56 -40.14 20.58
C LEU A 301 4.16 -39.95 22.05
N PRO A 302 2.93 -40.31 22.49
CA PRO A 302 2.49 -40.07 23.86
C PRO A 302 3.40 -40.67 24.94
N PRO A 303 3.91 -41.92 24.84
CA PRO A 303 4.75 -42.48 25.89
C PRO A 303 6.05 -41.70 26.00
N LYS A 304 6.58 -41.09 24.92
CA LYS A 304 7.83 -40.31 24.90
C LYS A 304 7.75 -38.97 25.64
N LEU A 305 6.56 -38.49 26.00
CA LEU A 305 6.35 -37.26 26.76
C LEU A 305 6.18 -37.50 28.27
N CYS A 306 6.14 -38.75 28.70
CA CYS A 306 6.08 -39.11 30.12
C CYS A 306 7.49 -39.42 30.66
N PHE A 307 7.63 -39.40 31.99
CA PHE A 307 8.90 -39.61 32.67
C PHE A 307 8.75 -40.70 33.74
N ASP A 308 9.83 -41.47 33.93
CA ASP A 308 9.92 -42.52 34.93
C ASP A 308 10.77 -41.98 36.10
N PRO A 309 10.16 -41.60 37.23
CA PRO A 309 10.89 -41.01 38.35
C PRO A 309 11.79 -42.07 39.04
N PRO A 310 13.02 -41.72 39.45
CA PRO A 310 14.00 -42.67 40.00
C PRO A 310 13.68 -43.21 41.41
N SER A 311 12.55 -42.83 42.02
CA SER A 311 12.29 -43.03 43.45
C SER A 311 11.00 -43.80 43.73
N GLN A 312 11.00 -45.12 43.53
CA GLN A 312 9.95 -45.98 44.10
C GLN A 312 10.59 -47.15 44.87
N THR A 313 10.84 -46.91 46.16
CA THR A 313 11.22 -47.90 47.18
C THR A 313 10.13 -48.94 47.47
N THR A 314 9.05 -48.98 46.68
CA THR A 314 7.87 -49.84 46.90
C THR A 314 7.32 -50.41 45.59
N GLY A 315 8.17 -50.95 44.71
CA GLY A 315 7.80 -52.00 43.74
C GLY A 315 6.74 -51.72 42.66
N VAL A 316 6.11 -50.54 42.66
CA VAL A 316 5.22 -50.06 41.60
C VAL A 316 5.98 -48.98 40.86
N VAL A 317 5.96 -48.98 39.53
CA VAL A 317 6.57 -47.91 38.71
C VAL A 317 5.43 -47.03 38.22
N ALA A 318 5.05 -46.01 39.00
CA ALA A 318 4.13 -44.97 38.56
C ALA A 318 4.81 -44.05 37.53
N MET A 319 4.46 -44.22 36.26
CA MET A 319 4.81 -43.32 35.15
C MET A 319 4.11 -41.97 35.32
N VAL A 320 4.85 -40.86 35.22
CA VAL A 320 4.29 -39.50 35.33
C VAL A 320 4.13 -38.90 33.95
N CYS A 321 2.89 -38.54 33.58
CA CYS A 321 2.56 -37.94 32.29
C CYS A 321 2.04 -36.50 32.46
N PRO A 322 2.01 -35.69 31.39
CA PRO A 322 1.44 -34.34 31.44
C PRO A 322 -0.02 -34.31 31.92
N ILE A 323 -0.78 -35.37 31.62
CA ILE A 323 -2.15 -35.57 32.10
C ILE A 323 -2.22 -36.93 32.79
N GLY A 324 -2.36 -36.92 34.11
CA GLY A 324 -2.49 -38.13 34.92
C GLY A 324 -1.28 -39.07 34.79
N SER A 325 -1.54 -40.37 34.83
CA SER A 325 -0.54 -41.44 34.81
C SER A 325 -0.51 -42.26 33.51
N THR A 326 -1.33 -41.90 32.51
CA THR A 326 -1.46 -42.66 31.26
C THR A 326 -1.04 -41.83 30.05
N ALA A 327 -0.20 -42.42 29.20
CA ALA A 327 0.18 -41.83 27.92
C ALA A 327 -1.05 -41.75 26.99
N SER A 328 -1.48 -40.53 26.64
CA SER A 328 -2.62 -40.29 25.76
C SER A 328 -2.36 -39.15 24.78
N GLY A 329 -3.06 -39.13 23.64
CA GLY A 329 -2.98 -38.02 22.68
C GLY A 329 -3.38 -36.67 23.29
N SER A 330 -4.24 -36.67 24.31
CA SER A 330 -4.60 -35.46 25.06
C SER A 330 -3.41 -34.82 25.78
N ALA A 331 -2.44 -35.62 26.22
CA ALA A 331 -1.21 -35.11 26.82
C ALA A 331 -0.35 -34.34 25.80
N VAL A 332 -0.29 -34.82 24.55
CA VAL A 332 0.39 -34.11 23.44
C VAL A 332 -0.32 -32.79 23.15
N LEU A 333 -1.65 -32.79 23.13
CA LEU A 333 -2.45 -31.58 22.92
C LEU A 333 -2.24 -30.55 24.03
N LEU A 334 -2.24 -30.98 25.30
CA LEU A 334 -1.98 -30.08 26.43
C LEU A 334 -0.59 -29.44 26.34
N VAL A 335 0.44 -30.24 26.09
CA VAL A 335 1.82 -29.73 25.92
C VAL A 335 1.88 -28.70 24.79
N ALA A 336 1.23 -28.98 23.64
CA ALA A 336 1.17 -28.06 22.52
C ALA A 336 0.48 -26.73 22.89
N LEU A 337 -0.65 -26.79 23.61
CA LEU A 337 -1.38 -25.60 24.08
C LEU A 337 -0.58 -24.78 25.10
N CYS A 338 0.14 -25.43 26.00
CA CYS A 338 1.05 -24.77 26.94
C CYS A 338 2.21 -24.07 26.21
N GLY A 339 2.77 -24.72 25.18
CA GLY A 339 3.77 -24.12 24.30
C GLY A 339 3.25 -22.89 23.56
N VAL A 340 2.05 -22.97 22.98
CA VAL A 340 1.36 -21.84 22.33
C VAL A 340 1.11 -20.71 23.32
N THR A 341 0.72 -21.01 24.56
CA THR A 341 0.48 -20.02 25.61
C THR A 341 1.78 -19.29 25.97
N GLY A 342 2.88 -20.03 26.14
CA GLY A 342 4.21 -19.44 26.36
C GLY A 342 4.65 -18.54 25.21
N ALA A 343 4.48 -19.00 23.97
CA ALA A 343 4.81 -18.20 22.78
C ALA A 343 3.92 -16.96 22.62
N THR A 344 2.64 -17.06 22.98
CA THR A 344 1.71 -15.92 22.97
C THR A 344 2.14 -14.86 23.97
N LEU A 345 2.56 -15.27 25.17
CA LEU A 345 3.05 -14.35 26.21
C LEU A 345 4.33 -13.64 25.76
N ALA A 346 5.30 -14.39 25.21
CA ALA A 346 6.52 -13.82 24.64
C ALA A 346 6.20 -12.88 23.46
N GLY A 347 5.26 -13.27 22.60
CA GLY A 347 4.79 -12.48 21.47
C GLY A 347 4.12 -11.18 21.90
N ALA A 348 3.27 -11.21 22.93
CA ALA A 348 2.58 -10.03 23.47
C ALA A 348 3.57 -8.98 24.01
N ALA A 349 4.64 -9.41 24.67
CA ALA A 349 5.71 -8.52 25.13
C ALA A 349 6.39 -7.78 23.96
N SER A 350 6.47 -8.41 22.79
CA SER A 350 7.07 -7.83 21.58
C SER A 350 6.19 -6.78 20.90
N ILE A 351 4.87 -6.73 21.18
CA ILE A 351 3.93 -5.82 20.49
C ILE A 351 4.15 -4.36 20.91
N ARG A 352 4.61 -4.10 22.14
CA ARG A 352 4.76 -2.74 22.70
C ARG A 352 5.68 -1.82 21.89
N HIS A 353 6.56 -2.40 21.07
CA HIS A 353 7.51 -1.64 20.25
C HIS A 353 7.05 -1.40 18.80
N ILE A 354 5.86 -1.86 18.42
CA ILE A 354 5.35 -1.70 17.05
C ILE A 354 4.73 -0.31 16.89
N GLN A 355 5.45 0.61 16.25
CA GLN A 355 4.90 1.91 15.87
C GLN A 355 4.16 1.78 14.53
N GLY A 356 2.82 1.87 14.58
CA GLY A 356 1.94 2.04 13.42
C GLY A 356 1.78 0.81 12.50
N THR A 357 0.57 0.25 12.41
CA THR A 357 0.24 -0.88 11.49
C THR A 357 -0.32 -0.40 10.15
N ALA A 358 0.02 0.82 9.73
CA ALA A 358 -0.59 1.46 8.56
C ALA A 358 -0.15 0.83 7.21
N MET A 359 0.78 -0.12 7.24
CA MET A 359 1.33 -0.81 6.07
C MET A 359 0.35 -1.89 5.55
N PRO A 360 0.12 -1.98 4.23
CA PRO A 360 -0.83 -2.94 3.64
C PRO A 360 -0.49 -4.42 3.87
N TYR A 361 0.77 -4.73 4.23
CA TYR A 361 1.28 -6.10 4.31
C TYR A 361 1.24 -6.73 5.71
N MET A 362 0.88 -5.98 6.77
CA MET A 362 0.73 -6.46 8.17
C MET A 362 1.79 -7.48 8.63
N VAL A 363 3.04 -7.32 8.17
CA VAL A 363 4.15 -8.26 8.41
C VAL A 363 4.35 -8.60 9.89
N PRO A 364 4.28 -7.63 10.84
CA PRO A 364 4.42 -7.94 12.26
C PRO A 364 3.35 -8.91 12.79
N VAL A 365 2.14 -8.86 12.23
CA VAL A 365 1.05 -9.77 12.62
C VAL A 365 1.31 -11.16 12.08
N CYS A 366 1.77 -11.31 10.84
CA CYS A 366 2.17 -12.60 10.29
C CYS A 366 3.31 -13.23 11.11
N LEU A 367 4.29 -12.43 11.55
CA LEU A 367 5.35 -12.89 12.45
C LEU A 367 4.81 -13.37 13.80
N LEU A 368 3.84 -12.65 14.37
CA LEU A 368 3.19 -13.05 15.62
C LEU A 368 2.41 -14.37 15.46
N MET A 369 1.69 -14.54 14.34
CA MET A 369 0.98 -15.78 14.05
C MET A 369 1.93 -16.97 13.88
N LEU A 370 3.08 -16.75 13.22
CA LEU A 370 4.12 -17.77 13.04
C LEU A 370 4.71 -18.26 14.38
N ARG A 371 4.74 -17.42 15.41
CA ARG A 371 5.21 -17.83 16.74
C ARG A 371 4.33 -18.89 17.40
N LEU A 372 3.03 -18.93 17.11
CA LEU A 372 2.11 -19.88 17.77
C LEU A 372 2.42 -21.36 17.46
N PRO A 373 2.54 -21.80 16.18
CA PRO A 373 2.88 -23.18 15.88
C PRO A 373 4.34 -23.52 16.24
N ILE A 374 5.27 -22.56 16.11
CA ILE A 374 6.63 -22.73 16.64
C ILE A 374 6.54 -22.98 18.16
N GLY A 375 5.66 -22.24 18.84
CA GLY A 375 5.16 -22.37 20.23
C GLY A 375 4.98 -23.81 20.65
N ALA A 376 4.01 -24.44 20.00
CA ALA A 376 3.69 -25.84 20.23
C ALA A 376 4.86 -26.77 19.92
N LEU A 377 5.53 -26.60 18.77
CA LEU A 377 6.58 -27.52 18.35
C LEU A 377 7.77 -27.53 19.30
N SER A 378 8.25 -26.37 19.74
CA SER A 378 9.40 -26.34 20.63
C SER A 378 9.05 -26.84 22.04
N ALA A 379 7.80 -26.75 22.49
CA ALA A 379 7.37 -27.42 23.72
C ALA A 379 7.42 -28.95 23.60
N ILE A 380 6.88 -29.50 22.49
CA ILE A 380 6.91 -30.95 22.22
C ILE A 380 8.36 -31.44 22.08
N LEU A 381 9.17 -30.80 21.23
CA LEU A 381 10.57 -31.17 21.02
C LEU A 381 11.41 -30.99 22.27
N GLY A 382 11.19 -29.93 23.04
CA GLY A 382 11.90 -29.67 24.29
C GLY A 382 11.71 -30.78 25.32
N LEU A 383 10.48 -31.26 25.51
CA LEU A 383 10.22 -32.40 26.40
C LEU A 383 10.83 -33.70 25.89
N ILE A 384 10.79 -33.95 24.58
CA ILE A 384 11.46 -35.10 23.96
C ILE A 384 12.97 -35.03 24.21
N LEU A 385 13.56 -33.84 24.13
CA LEU A 385 14.99 -33.61 24.36
C LEU A 385 15.40 -33.85 25.82
N ILE A 386 14.58 -33.40 26.78
CA ILE A 386 14.79 -33.69 28.21
C ILE A 386 14.77 -35.20 28.44
N ARG A 387 13.81 -35.92 27.86
CA ARG A 387 13.76 -37.38 27.97
C ARG A 387 14.94 -38.06 27.31
N GLY A 388 15.44 -37.51 26.20
CA GLY A 388 16.63 -38.02 25.51
C GLY A 388 17.94 -37.87 26.29
N GLY A 389 17.93 -37.23 27.47
CA GLY A 389 19.11 -37.06 28.32
C GLY A 389 20.11 -36.03 27.79
N PHE A 390 19.75 -35.24 26.77
CA PHE A 390 20.63 -34.23 26.18
C PHE A 390 20.88 -33.03 27.11
N LEU A 391 20.02 -32.83 28.11
CA LEU A 391 20.12 -31.78 29.11
C LEU A 391 20.48 -32.41 30.47
N PRO A 392 21.78 -32.50 30.82
CA PRO A 392 22.20 -33.08 32.10
C PRO A 392 21.61 -32.27 33.27
N GLY A 393 20.98 -32.97 34.22
CA GLY A 393 20.41 -32.37 35.44
C GLY A 393 18.92 -31.97 35.36
N LEU A 394 18.26 -32.07 34.20
CA LEU A 394 16.81 -31.81 34.06
C LEU A 394 15.96 -33.08 33.95
N SER A 395 16.53 -34.27 34.14
CA SER A 395 15.87 -35.55 33.88
C SER A 395 14.87 -35.99 34.97
N ALA A 396 14.83 -35.30 36.11
CA ALA A 396 13.98 -35.62 37.25
C ALA A 396 12.71 -34.73 37.24
N LEU A 397 11.85 -34.91 36.23
CA LEU A 397 10.52 -34.33 36.24
C LEU A 397 9.58 -35.29 36.96
N ASP A 398 9.40 -35.06 38.26
CA ASP A 398 8.67 -35.98 39.13
C ASP A 398 7.17 -35.65 39.23
N ASN A 399 6.73 -34.52 38.67
CA ASN A 399 5.33 -34.08 38.73
C ASN A 399 4.82 -33.53 37.39
N SER A 400 3.55 -33.82 37.06
CA SER A 400 2.80 -33.26 35.93
C SER A 400 2.90 -31.73 35.81
N ALA A 401 2.84 -31.00 36.93
CA ALA A 401 2.97 -29.55 36.96
C ALA A 401 4.35 -29.07 36.48
N GLN A 402 5.43 -29.81 36.78
CA GLN A 402 6.77 -29.48 36.29
C GLN A 402 6.88 -29.70 34.78
N ILE A 403 6.28 -30.78 34.25
CA ILE A 403 6.22 -31.05 32.81
C ILE A 403 5.51 -29.92 32.06
N VAL A 404 4.35 -29.49 32.58
CA VAL A 404 3.59 -28.36 32.02
C VAL A 404 4.38 -27.05 32.11
N ALA A 405 5.04 -26.79 33.24
CA ALA A 405 5.86 -25.59 33.41
C ALA A 405 7.02 -25.55 32.41
N TRP A 406 7.70 -26.69 32.18
CA TRP A 406 8.75 -26.80 31.16
C TRP A 406 8.20 -26.63 29.74
N ALA A 407 7.01 -27.14 29.44
CA ALA A 407 6.35 -26.90 28.15
C ALA A 407 6.12 -25.41 27.89
N VAL A 408 5.66 -24.66 28.91
CA VAL A 408 5.54 -23.20 28.84
C VAL A 408 6.91 -22.53 28.69
N ALA A 409 7.91 -22.96 29.46
CA ALA A 409 9.26 -22.41 29.40
C ALA A 409 9.90 -22.59 28.01
N PHE A 410 9.75 -23.76 27.39
CA PHE A 410 10.17 -23.98 26.00
C PHE A 410 9.36 -23.14 25.02
N GLY A 411 8.05 -22.97 25.23
CA GLY A 411 7.20 -22.04 24.46
C GLY A 411 7.66 -20.58 24.52
N ILE A 412 8.22 -20.14 25.65
CA ILE A 412 8.82 -18.80 25.80
C ILE A 412 10.22 -18.76 25.18
N GLY A 413 11.02 -19.83 25.35
CA GLY A 413 12.44 -19.91 24.99
C GLY A 413 12.76 -20.08 23.50
N GLN A 414 11.75 -19.97 22.63
CA GLN A 414 11.86 -20.32 21.20
C GLN A 414 12.81 -19.43 20.45
N GLU A 415 12.81 -18.12 20.78
CA GLU A 415 13.72 -17.16 20.16
C GLU A 415 15.18 -17.48 20.45
N GLY A 416 15.48 -18.10 21.60
CA GLY A 416 16.85 -18.52 21.94
C GLY A 416 17.34 -19.61 21.00
N LEU A 417 16.51 -20.62 20.74
CA LEU A 417 16.83 -21.74 19.87
C LEU A 417 16.97 -21.29 18.41
N THR A 418 16.04 -20.47 17.90
CA THR A 418 16.10 -19.96 16.52
C THR A 418 17.33 -19.08 16.30
N ARG A 419 17.64 -18.17 17.24
CA ARG A 419 18.84 -17.31 17.14
C ARG A 419 20.14 -18.11 17.16
N MET A 420 20.19 -19.23 17.87
CA MET A 420 21.38 -20.10 17.89
C MET A 420 21.57 -20.79 16.54
N ILE A 421 20.50 -21.33 15.97
CA ILE A 421 20.53 -21.98 14.64
C ILE A 421 20.88 -20.96 13.55
N ASP A 422 20.29 -19.77 13.59
CA ASP A 422 20.57 -18.69 12.63
C ASP A 422 22.04 -18.25 12.66
N LYS A 423 22.64 -18.15 13.85
CA LYS A 423 24.07 -17.84 14.01
C LYS A 423 24.97 -18.91 13.39
N GLN A 424 24.63 -20.19 13.59
CA GLN A 424 25.37 -21.30 13.01
C GLN A 424 25.21 -21.37 11.48
N GLY A 425 23.98 -21.21 10.97
CA GLY A 425 23.71 -21.16 9.54
C GLY A 425 24.43 -19.99 8.85
N GLY A 426 24.44 -18.81 9.47
CA GLY A 426 25.19 -17.65 8.99
C GLY A 426 26.70 -17.89 8.97
N ALA A 427 27.27 -18.59 9.95
CA ALA A 427 28.69 -18.96 9.95
C ALA A 427 29.03 -19.92 8.80
N VAL A 428 28.18 -20.93 8.55
CA VAL A 428 28.35 -21.88 7.44
C VAL A 428 28.20 -21.20 6.08
N LEU A 429 27.16 -20.38 5.91
CA LEU A 429 26.95 -19.62 4.67
C LEU A 429 28.08 -18.62 4.43
N LYS A 430 28.61 -17.95 5.46
CA LYS A 430 29.79 -17.07 5.32
C LYS A 430 31.04 -17.84 4.90
N ASN A 431 31.23 -19.07 5.38
CA ASN A 431 32.33 -19.93 4.96
C ASN A 431 32.18 -20.39 3.49
N VAL A 432 30.96 -20.46 2.96
CA VAL A 432 30.69 -20.79 1.54
C VAL A 432 30.74 -19.54 0.63
N HIS A 433 30.26 -18.39 1.11
CA HIS A 433 30.26 -17.12 0.36
C HIS A 433 31.60 -16.37 0.43
N GLY A 434 32.53 -16.79 1.30
CA GLY A 434 33.90 -16.26 1.35
C GLY A 434 34.71 -16.47 0.07
N SER A 435 34.29 -17.38 -0.83
CA SER A 435 34.92 -17.56 -2.14
C SER A 435 34.40 -16.61 -3.23
N TYR A 436 33.27 -15.92 -3.02
CA TYR A 436 32.65 -15.03 -4.03
C TYR A 436 32.69 -13.54 -3.66
N ARG A 437 33.13 -13.17 -2.44
CA ARG A 437 33.11 -11.77 -1.97
C ARG A 437 34.43 -11.01 -2.12
N LYS A 438 35.37 -11.48 -2.94
CA LYS A 438 36.61 -10.72 -3.20
C LYS A 438 36.48 -9.64 -4.30
N PHE A 439 35.28 -9.40 -4.83
CA PHE A 439 35.06 -8.40 -5.88
C PHE A 439 34.13 -7.23 -5.52
N ASP A 440 33.53 -7.19 -4.32
CA ASP A 440 32.74 -6.04 -3.87
C ASP A 440 33.29 -5.44 -2.57
N THR A 441 34.24 -4.51 -2.78
CA THR A 441 34.60 -3.35 -1.94
C THR A 441 35.36 -3.58 -0.62
N ASP A 442 36.68 -3.46 -0.70
CA ASP A 442 37.45 -2.67 0.28
C ASP A 442 37.23 -1.18 -0.03
N PRO A 443 36.86 -0.31 0.94
CA PRO A 443 37.07 1.13 0.82
C PRO A 443 38.50 1.44 1.26
N ALA A 444 39.47 0.88 0.54
CA ALA A 444 40.85 1.32 0.59
C ALA A 444 41.20 1.75 -0.83
N GLY A 445 41.08 3.05 -1.08
CA GLY A 445 41.66 3.64 -2.29
C GLY A 445 43.15 3.25 -2.36
N PRO A 446 43.72 3.08 -3.58
CA PRO A 446 45.15 2.88 -3.70
C PRO A 446 45.88 4.01 -2.95
N PRO A 447 47.00 3.74 -2.25
CA PRO A 447 47.73 4.77 -1.54
C PRO A 447 48.08 5.88 -2.53
N VAL A 448 47.56 7.07 -2.27
CA VAL A 448 47.94 8.29 -2.96
C VAL A 448 49.45 8.43 -2.72
N ALA A 449 50.23 8.36 -3.80
CA ALA A 449 51.65 8.63 -3.77
C ALA A 449 51.88 10.03 -3.15
N PRO A 450 52.87 10.21 -2.27
CA PRO A 450 53.16 11.52 -1.71
C PRO A 450 53.45 12.52 -2.84
N PRO A 451 53.02 13.78 -2.71
CA PRO A 451 53.24 14.79 -3.73
C PRO A 451 54.74 14.94 -3.99
N LEU A 452 55.12 14.86 -5.27
CA LEU A 452 56.46 15.21 -5.72
C LEU A 452 56.79 16.62 -5.24
N PRO A 453 58.00 16.86 -4.69
CA PRO A 453 58.43 18.21 -4.33
C PRO A 453 58.42 19.11 -5.57
N PRO A 454 58.11 20.40 -5.41
CA PRO A 454 58.05 21.33 -6.52
C PRO A 454 59.41 21.37 -7.24
N LEU A 455 59.37 21.21 -8.57
CA LEU A 455 60.50 21.49 -9.45
C LEU A 455 60.94 22.94 -9.22
N GLN A 456 62.03 23.09 -8.49
CA GLN A 456 62.69 24.34 -8.21
C GLN A 456 63.19 24.93 -9.54
N ARG A 457 62.54 25.99 -10.01
CA ARG A 457 63.11 26.89 -11.00
C ARG A 457 63.95 27.93 -10.26
N ASP A 458 65.23 27.63 -10.06
CA ASP A 458 66.26 28.65 -9.93
C ASP A 458 66.68 28.98 -11.38
N VAL A 459 66.28 30.09 -12.00
CA VAL A 459 66.78 31.47 -11.84
C VAL A 459 68.31 31.54 -11.82
N ASP A 460 68.85 31.62 -13.04
CA ASP A 460 70.00 32.37 -13.57
C ASP A 460 71.36 32.48 -12.82
N PRO A 461 72.48 32.49 -13.60
CA PRO A 461 73.84 32.43 -13.09
C PRO A 461 74.35 33.76 -12.51
N PRO A 462 75.40 33.74 -11.66
CA PRO A 462 76.01 34.95 -11.14
C PRO A 462 76.78 35.70 -12.23
N SER A 463 76.34 36.93 -12.50
CA SER A 463 77.13 37.98 -13.14
C SER A 463 78.07 38.64 -12.12
N ALA A 464 79.26 38.98 -12.60
CA ALA A 464 80.42 39.55 -11.92
C ALA A 464 80.17 40.76 -11.00
N GLY A 465 81.05 40.91 -10.01
CA GLY A 465 81.19 42.08 -9.14
C GLY A 465 81.97 41.78 -7.88
#